data_AF-A0A2V8JHK6-F1
#
_entry.id   AF-A0A2V8JHK6-F1
#
_cell.length_a   1.000
_cell.length_b   1.000
_cell.length_c   1.000
_cell.angle_alpha   90.00
_cell.angle_beta   90.00
_cell.angle_gamma   90.00
#
_symmetry.space_group_name_H-M   'P 1'
#
loop_
_entity.id
_entity.type
_entity.pdbx_description
1 polymer ?
#
loop_
_entity_poly.entity_id
_entity_poly.type
_entity_poly.pdbx_seq_one_letter_code
_entity_poly.pdbx_strand_id
1 'polypeptide(L)' 'MARIFAVDVLECPRCGGRIRILAAIEDPAVARKILDCLGLPSRPPPVAPARRNRHLEIAEL' A
#
# COMPACT_ATOMS: atom_id res chain seq x y z
N MET A 1 -4.56 11.43 -8.37
CA MET A 1 -3.71 10.95 -7.26
C MET A 1 -4.43 11.17 -5.93
N ALA A 2 -4.73 10.09 -5.20
CA ALA A 2 -5.29 10.17 -3.86
C ALA A 2 -4.22 10.63 -2.87
N ARG A 3 -4.56 11.57 -1.98
CA ARG A 3 -3.65 12.18 -1.01
C ARG A 3 -3.56 11.29 0.23
N ILE A 4 -2.36 10.83 0.56
CA ILE A 4 -2.05 10.10 1.80
C ILE A 4 -1.68 11.18 2.82
N PHE A 5 -2.59 11.52 3.72
CA PHE A 5 -2.44 12.74 4.53
C PHE A 5 -1.77 12.57 5.90
N ALA A 6 -1.36 11.36 6.30
CA ALA A 6 -0.95 11.15 7.70
C ALA A 6 0.18 10.13 7.95
N VAL A 7 0.72 9.48 6.91
CA VAL A 7 1.77 8.45 7.10
C VAL A 7 2.97 8.79 6.24
N ASP A 8 4.09 9.13 6.89
CA ASP A 8 5.39 9.22 6.21
C ASP A 8 5.89 7.81 5.92
N VAL A 9 5.68 7.36 4.68
CA VAL A 9 6.15 6.05 4.19
C VAL A 9 7.68 5.94 4.15
N LEU A 10 8.41 7.03 4.41
CA LEU A 10 9.87 7.06 4.48
C LEU A 10 10.39 7.09 5.93
N GLU A 11 9.53 6.93 6.93
CA GLU A 11 9.91 6.73 8.32
C GLU A 11 9.67 5.27 8.74
N CYS A 12 10.66 4.66 9.40
CA CYS A 12 10.50 3.32 9.96
C CYS A 12 9.60 3.37 11.20
N PRO A 13 8.43 2.70 11.22
CA PRO A 13 7.50 2.73 12.36
C PRO A 13 8.05 2.04 13.61
N ARG A 14 9.17 1.31 13.50
CA ARG A 14 9.80 0.61 14.64
C ARG A 14 10.89 1.43 15.33
N CYS A 15 11.59 2.30 14.61
CA CYS A 15 12.77 2.99 15.14
C CYS A 15 12.88 4.47 14.77
N GLY A 16 11.98 5.03 13.95
CA GLY A 16 12.01 6.43 13.51
C GLY A 16 13.11 6.75 12.48
N GLY A 17 13.88 5.76 12.03
CA GLY A 17 14.92 5.95 11.01
C GLY A 17 14.34 6.24 9.62
N ARG A 18 15.10 6.95 8.78
CA ARG A 18 14.71 7.21 7.38
C ARG A 18 14.94 5.97 6.52
N ILE A 19 13.92 5.58 5.74
CA ILE A 19 14.00 4.51 4.76
C ILE A 19 14.00 5.10 3.34
N ARG A 20 14.50 4.31 2.37
CA ARG A 20 14.60 4.70 0.96
C ARG A 20 13.92 3.65 0.08
N ILE A 21 13.24 4.10 -0.95
CA ILE A 21 12.69 3.22 -1.99
C ILE A 21 13.86 2.75 -2.86
N LEU A 22 14.04 1.43 -2.96
CA LEU A 22 15.14 0.84 -3.74
C LEU A 22 14.73 0.53 -5.17
N ALA A 23 13.51 0.02 -5.37
CA ALA A 23 12.98 -0.33 -6.68
C ALA A 23 11.45 -0.40 -6.66
N ALA A 24 10.84 -0.19 -7.83
CA ALA A 24 9.47 -0.59 -8.11
C ALA A 24 9.49 -1.89 -8.92
N ILE A 25 8.74 -2.89 -8.48
CA ILE A 25 8.66 -4.20 -9.15
C ILE A 25 7.34 -4.22 -9.93
N GLU A 26 7.43 -4.14 -11.25
CA GLU A 26 6.26 -4.12 -12.14
C GLU A 26 5.94 -5.50 -12.73
N ASP A 27 6.93 -6.40 -12.78
CA ASP A 27 6.74 -7.75 -13.29
C ASP A 27 5.95 -8.61 -12.27
N PRO A 28 4.78 -9.16 -12.67
CA PRO A 28 3.91 -9.90 -11.76
C PRO A 28 4.51 -11.24 -11.31
N ALA A 29 5.32 -11.89 -12.13
CA ALA A 29 5.97 -13.15 -11.77
C ALA A 29 7.08 -12.91 -10.72
N VAL A 30 7.81 -11.80 -10.82
CA VAL A 30 8.81 -11.40 -9.81
C VAL A 30 8.12 -11.04 -8.50
N ALA A 31 7.06 -10.22 -8.55
CA ALA A 31 6.29 -9.86 -7.36
C ALA A 31 5.72 -11.10 -6.66
N ARG A 32 5.17 -12.05 -7.42
CA ARG A 32 4.64 -13.33 -6.91
C ARG A 32 5.70 -14.11 -6.12
N LYS A 33 6.89 -14.32 -6.71
CA LYS A 33 7.98 -15.06 -6.07
C LYS A 33 8.41 -14.44 -4.75
N ILE A 34 8.54 -13.11 -4.72
CA ILE A 34 8.95 -12.39 -3.50
C ILE A 34 7.89 -12.53 -2.41
N LEU A 35 6.62 -12.32 -2.75
CA LEU A 35 5.52 -12.44 -1.80
C LEU A 35 5.40 -13.87 -1.25
N ASP A 36 5.55 -14.89 -2.11
CA ASP A 36 5.53 -16.30 -1.70
C ASP A 36 6.70 -16.61 -0.74
N CYS A 37 7.91 -16.12 -1.02
CA CYS A 37 9.06 -16.26 -0.12
C CYS A 37 8.85 -15.58 1.25
N LEU A 38 8.12 -14.46 1.29
CA LEU A 38 7.79 -13.73 2.52
C LEU A 38 6.58 -14.32 3.27
N GLY A 39 5.89 -15.32 2.70
CA GLY A 39 4.65 -15.86 3.26
C GLY A 39 3.45 -14.91 3.19
N LEU A 40 3.48 -13.95 2.24
CA LEU A 40 2.42 -12.96 2.06
C LEU A 40 1.41 -13.41 0.98
N PRO A 41 0.14 -12.96 1.07
CA PRO A 41 -0.83 -13.16 0.01
C PRO A 41 -0.34 -12.55 -1.30
N SER A 42 -0.19 -13.40 -2.29
CA SER A 42 0.44 -13.10 -3.57
C SER A 42 -0.55 -13.17 -4.73
N ARG A 43 -1.83 -13.45 -4.43
CA ARG A 43 -2.96 -13.29 -5.34
C ARG A 43 -3.63 -11.94 -5.00
N PRO A 44 -3.90 -11.07 -5.99
CA PRO A 44 -4.61 -9.83 -5.72
C PRO A 44 -6.02 -10.12 -5.17
N PRO A 45 -6.56 -9.23 -4.32
CA PRO A 45 -7.94 -9.36 -3.87
C PRO A 45 -8.90 -9.30 -5.06
N PRO A 46 -10.07 -9.97 -4.97
CA PRO A 46 -11.08 -9.87 -6.02
C PRO A 46 -11.53 -8.43 -6.21
N VAL A 47 -11.73 -8.03 -7.47
CA VAL A 47 -12.23 -6.69 -7.79
C VAL A 47 -13.65 -6.57 -7.25
N ALA A 48 -13.86 -5.63 -6.32
CA ALA A 48 -15.17 -5.29 -5.78
C ALA A 48 -15.66 -3.97 -6.39
N PRO A 49 -16.98 -3.78 -6.57
CA PRO A 49 -17.52 -2.50 -7.00
C PRO A 49 -17.11 -1.38 -6.03
N ALA A 50 -16.86 -0.19 -6.57
CA ALA A 50 -16.55 0.99 -5.77
C ALA A 50 -17.64 1.19 -4.69
N ARG A 51 -17.26 1.16 -3.42
CA ARG A 51 -18.16 1.52 -2.32
C ARG A 51 -18.35 3.05 -2.33
N ARG A 52 -19.54 3.52 -1.96
CA ARG A 52 -19.83 4.96 -1.82
C ARG A 52 -18.76 5.59 -0.91
N ASN A 53 -18.15 6.68 -1.36
CA ASN A 53 -17.00 7.29 -0.71
C ASN A 53 -17.40 7.92 0.63
N ARG A 54 -17.15 7.22 1.75
CA ARG A 54 -17.41 7.73 3.10
C ARG A 54 -16.54 8.94 3.47
N HIS A 55 -15.52 9.24 2.66
CA HIS A 55 -14.64 10.40 2.86
C HIS A 55 -15.38 11.74 2.66
N LEU A 56 -16.49 11.77 1.92
CA LEU A 56 -17.32 12.99 1.80
C LEU A 56 -18.02 13.35 3.12
N GLU A 57 -18.32 12.37 3.98
CA GLU A 57 -18.99 12.60 5.28
C GLU A 57 -18.05 13.18 6.34
N ILE A 58 -16.73 13.08 6.16
CA ILE A 58 -15.72 13.63 7.09
C ILE A 58 -15.41 15.10 6.78
N ALA A 59 -15.62 15.54 5.53
CA ALA A 59 -15.35 16.91 5.10
C ALA A 59 -16.45 17.91 5.49
N GLU A 60 -17.58 17.42 6.01
CA GLU A 60 -18.75 18.22 6.43
C GLU A 60 -18.86 18.36 7.96
N LEU A 61 -17.86 17.90 8.72
CA LEU A 61 -17.66 18.17 10.16
C LEU A 61 -16.52 19.17 10.37
#